data_AF-A0AAU3JUU4-F1
#
_entry.id   AF-A0AAU3JUU4-F1
#
_cell.length_a   1.000
_cell.length_b   1.000
_cell.length_c   1.000
_cell.angle_alpha   90.00
_cell.angle_beta   90.00
_cell.angle_gamma   90.00
#
_symmetry.space_group_name_H-M   'P 1'
#
loop_
_entity.id
_entity.type
_entity.pdbx_description
1 polymer ?
#
loop_
_entity_poly.entity_id
_entity_poly.type
_entity_poly.pdbx_seq_one_letter_code
_entity_poly.pdbx_strand_id
1 'polypeptide(L)' 'MTARQTAHSAGCVEEAEEIVKELRMALKNAGITLPSLRLDAASVAREAPCPLIELGRCNVETAARIAAALR' A
#
# COMPACT_ATOMS: atom_id res chain seq x y z
N MET A 1 17.66 -12.36 20.43
CA MET A 1 16.68 -11.26 20.20
C MET A 1 16.00 -11.34 18.83
N THR A 2 16.00 -12.47 18.13
CA THR A 2 15.48 -12.61 16.75
C THR A 2 14.00 -13.03 16.68
N ALA A 3 13.50 -13.82 17.65
CA ALA A 3 12.13 -14.33 17.64
C ALA A 3 11.03 -13.27 17.89
N ARG A 4 11.37 -12.14 18.52
CA ARG A 4 10.41 -11.05 18.80
C ARG A 4 10.23 -10.11 17.60
N GLN A 5 11.17 -10.12 16.66
CA GLN A 5 11.20 -9.22 15.51
C GLN A 5 10.42 -9.82 14.32
N THR A 6 10.50 -11.15 14.14
CA THR A 6 9.74 -11.89 13.12
C THR A 6 8.23 -11.94 13.38
N ALA A 7 7.81 -12.06 14.65
CA ALA A 7 6.39 -11.99 15.00
C ALA A 7 5.80 -10.58 14.80
N HIS A 8 6.65 -9.55 14.94
CA HIS A 8 6.26 -8.17 14.66
C HIS A 8 6.12 -7.93 13.15
N SER A 9 7.07 -8.41 12.35
CA SER A 9 7.02 -8.24 10.88
C SER A 9 5.84 -8.99 10.23
N ALA A 10 5.47 -10.17 10.71
CA ALA A 10 4.30 -10.89 10.19
C ALA A 10 2.97 -10.14 10.46
N GLY A 11 2.80 -9.59 11.67
CA GLY A 11 1.65 -8.74 12.00
C GLY A 11 1.58 -7.47 11.16
N CYS A 12 2.75 -6.91 10.81
CA CYS A 12 2.82 -5.73 9.93
C CYS A 12 2.45 -6.04 8.47
N VAL A 13 2.58 -7.29 7.99
CA VAL A 13 2.16 -7.64 6.62
C VAL A 13 0.65 -7.70 6.50
N GLU A 14 -0.03 -8.35 7.46
CA GLU A 14 -1.49 -8.44 7.47
C GLU A 14 -2.13 -7.04 7.58
N GLU A 15 -1.64 -6.21 8.51
CA GLU A 15 -2.06 -4.81 8.65
C GLU A 15 -1.85 -4.03 7.35
N ALA A 16 -0.70 -4.17 6.70
CA ALA A 16 -0.43 -3.47 5.45
C ALA A 16 -1.32 -3.95 4.29
N GLU A 17 -1.67 -5.24 4.22
CA GLU A 17 -2.63 -5.75 3.26
C GLU A 17 -4.03 -5.16 3.46
N GLU A 18 -4.46 -5.01 4.72
CA GLU A 18 -5.72 -4.34 5.06
C GLU A 18 -5.72 -2.88 4.60
N ILE A 19 -4.65 -2.14 4.91
CA ILE A 19 -4.49 -0.75 4.46
C ILE A 19 -4.49 -0.65 2.92
N VAL A 20 -3.89 -1.59 2.20
CA VAL A 20 -3.95 -1.63 0.73
C VAL A 20 -5.37 -1.83 0.22
N LYS A 21 -6.17 -2.69 0.88
CA LYS A 21 -7.59 -2.90 0.53
C LYS A 21 -8.39 -1.63 0.78
N GLU A 22 -8.21 -1.00 1.94
CA GLU A 22 -8.88 0.26 2.28
C GLU A 22 -8.55 1.38 1.31
N LEU A 23 -7.25 1.56 1.00
CA LEU A 23 -6.81 2.56 0.03
C LEU A 23 -7.41 2.30 -1.35
N ARG A 24 -7.49 1.03 -1.79
CA ARG A 24 -8.14 0.67 -3.06
C ARG A 24 -9.62 1.04 -3.06
N MET A 25 -10.33 0.80 -1.96
CA MET A 25 -11.74 1.18 -1.82
C MET A 25 -11.93 2.70 -1.83
N ALA A 26 -11.11 3.43 -1.08
CA ALA A 26 -11.16 4.89 -1.03
C ALA A 26 -10.92 5.52 -2.42
N LEU A 27 -9.89 5.05 -3.14
CA LEU A 27 -9.62 5.49 -4.51
C LEU A 27 -10.78 5.16 -5.45
N LYS A 28 -11.35 3.95 -5.34
CA LYS A 28 -12.49 3.54 -6.17
C LYS A 28 -13.73 4.42 -5.91
N ASN A 29 -13.99 4.78 -4.65
CA ASN A 29 -15.08 5.69 -4.29
C ASN A 29 -14.86 7.10 -4.88
N ALA A 30 -13.61 7.52 -5.05
CA ALA A 30 -13.23 8.74 -5.77
C ALA A 30 -13.18 8.57 -7.31
N GLY A 31 -13.61 7.42 -7.85
CA GLY A 31 -13.59 7.15 -9.30
C GLY A 31 -12.18 6.94 -9.87
N ILE A 32 -11.22 6.56 -9.05
CA ILE A 32 -9.81 6.34 -9.41
C ILE A 32 -9.48 4.85 -9.28
N THR A 33 -8.77 4.31 -10.27
CA THR A 33 -8.25 2.94 -10.21
C THR A 33 -6.74 2.94 -10.40
N LEU A 34 -6.02 2.39 -9.42
CA LEU A 34 -4.59 2.11 -9.52
C LEU A 34 -4.38 0.59 -9.55
N PRO A 35 -4.31 -0.03 -10.74
CA PRO A 35 -4.17 -1.48 -10.85
C PRO A 35 -2.82 -1.98 -10.32
N SER A 36 -1.80 -1.11 -10.33
CA SER A 36 -0.47 -1.39 -9.80
C SER A 36 -0.37 -1.35 -8.27
N LEU A 37 -1.38 -0.82 -7.56
CA LEU A 37 -1.36 -0.65 -6.11
C LEU A 37 -1.20 -2.01 -5.41
N ARG A 38 -0.13 -2.19 -4.63
CA ARG A 38 0.18 -3.43 -3.90
C ARG A 38 1.22 -3.18 -2.82
N LEU A 39 1.57 -4.21 -2.04
CA LEU A 39 2.78 -4.17 -1.22
C LEU A 39 4.05 -4.30 -2.07
N ASP A 40 5.11 -3.61 -1.67
CA ASP A 40 6.44 -3.78 -2.26
C ASP A 40 6.98 -5.17 -1.92
N ALA A 41 7.16 -6.01 -2.94
CA ALA A 41 7.63 -7.38 -2.77
C ALA A 41 9.02 -7.45 -2.14
N ALA A 42 9.90 -6.46 -2.41
CA ALA A 42 11.24 -6.45 -1.84
C ALA A 42 11.21 -6.17 -0.33
N SER A 43 10.36 -5.24 0.12
CA SER A 43 10.16 -4.95 1.54
C SER A 43 9.57 -6.13 2.30
N VAL A 44 8.61 -6.84 1.71
CA VAL A 44 8.01 -8.06 2.27
C VAL A 44 9.08 -9.17 2.36
N ALA A 45 9.83 -9.42 1.29
CA ALA A 45 10.87 -10.46 1.26
C ALA A 45 12.04 -10.20 2.21
N ARG A 46 12.33 -8.93 2.53
CA ARG A 46 13.40 -8.53 3.45
C ARG A 46 12.96 -8.51 4.91
N GLU A 47 11.69 -8.80 5.22
CA GLU A 47 11.11 -8.66 6.56
C GLU A 47 11.42 -7.29 7.17
N ALA A 48 11.42 -6.24 6.33
CA ALA A 48 11.60 -4.87 6.78
C ALA A 48 10.54 -4.55 7.85
N PRO A 49 10.83 -3.70 8.85
CA PRO A 49 10.02 -3.59 10.07
C PRO A 49 8.52 -3.37 9.82
N CYS A 50 8.17 -2.68 8.73
CA CYS A 50 6.87 -2.79 8.06
C CYS A 50 7.07 -2.84 6.54
N PRO A 51 6.24 -3.58 5.79
CA PRO A 51 6.29 -3.56 4.32
C PRO A 51 5.86 -2.19 3.77
N LEU A 52 6.44 -1.82 2.63
CA LEU A 52 6.11 -0.60 1.91
C LEU A 52 4.93 -0.85 0.97
N ILE A 53 4.20 0.22 0.63
CA ILE A 53 3.10 0.17 -0.34
C ILE A 53 3.59 0.79 -1.66
N GLU A 54 3.57 -0.01 -2.71
CA GLU A 54 3.81 0.43 -4.09
C GLU A 54 2.52 0.99 -4.70
N LEU A 55 2.48 2.31 -4.93
CA LEU A 55 1.36 2.97 -5.60
C LEU A 55 1.41 2.77 -7.14
N GLY A 56 2.61 2.61 -7.68
CA GLY A 56 2.89 2.53 -9.12
C GLY A 56 2.78 3.88 -9.84
N ARG A 57 2.68 3.83 -11.17
CA ARG A 57 2.61 5.03 -12.03
C ARG A 57 1.16 5.35 -12.38
N CYS A 58 0.86 6.64 -12.45
CA CYS A 58 -0.42 7.15 -12.95
C CYS A 58 -0.18 8.18 -14.07
N ASN A 59 -1.16 8.36 -14.96
CA ASN A 59 -1.11 9.42 -15.96
C ASN A 59 -1.54 10.77 -15.36
N VAL A 60 -1.35 11.86 -16.11
CA VAL A 60 -1.64 13.22 -15.63
C VAL A 60 -3.11 13.38 -15.21
N GLU A 61 -4.04 12.80 -15.97
CA GLU A 61 -5.47 12.85 -15.64
C GLU A 61 -5.77 12.18 -14.28
N THR A 62 -5.21 10.99 -14.06
CA THR A 62 -5.37 10.26 -12.80
C THR A 62 -4.72 11.01 -11.65
N ALA A 63 -3.52 11.58 -11.86
CA ALA A 63 -2.84 12.39 -10.86
C ALA A 63 -3.67 13.62 -10.46
N ALA A 64 -4.31 14.29 -11.42
CA ALA A 64 -5.20 15.42 -11.15
C ALA A 64 -6.44 15.00 -10.34
N ARG A 65 -7.04 13.84 -10.63
CA ARG A 65 -8.16 13.29 -9.84
C ARG A 65 -7.73 12.95 -8.41
N ILE A 66 -6.56 12.33 -8.23
CA ILE A 66 -5.99 12.07 -6.91
C ILE A 66 -5.80 13.39 -6.14
N ALA A 67 -5.18 14.39 -6.77
CA ALA A 67 -4.97 15.70 -6.15
C ALA A 67 -6.28 16.40 -5.79
N ALA A 68 -7.34 16.20 -6.58
CA ALA A 68 -8.67 16.74 -6.27
C ALA A 68 -9.34 16.02 -5.09
N ALA A 69 -9.17 14.70 -4.97
CA ALA A 69 -9.75 13.91 -3.88
C ALA A 69 -9.07 14.13 -2.52
N LEU A 70 -7.83 14.65 -2.50
CA LEU A 70 -7.07 14.95 -1.29
C LEU A 70 -7.24 16.39 -0.78
N ARG A 71 -7.96 17.25 -1.51
CA ARG A 71 -8.29 18.63 -1.10
C ARG A 71 -9.66 18.67 -0.46
#